data_AF-A0A0H4KUP9-F1
#
_entry.id   AF-A0A0H4KUP9-F1
#
_cell.length_a   1.000
_cell.length_b   1.000
_cell.length_c   1.000
_cell.angle_alpha   90.00
_cell.angle_beta   90.00
_cell.angle_gamma   90.00
#
_symmetry.space_group_name_H-M   'P 1'
#
loop_
_entity.id
_entity.type
_entity.pdbx_description
1 polymer ?
#
loop_
_entity_poly.entity_id
_entity_poly.type
_entity_poly.pdbx_seq_one_letter_code
_entity_poly.pdbx_strand_id
1 'polypeptide(L)'
;MGDFADDAYEAAMQEMYLFSKALDEEMENTPNQEVVNRMITYFKENSVDVQNKLELLCKEILITTKRTKRLTPKQKSCLLKLLLQREDHSDDYYYY
;
A
#
# COMPACT_ATOMS: atom_id res chain seq x y z
N MET A 1 -2.18 -20.45 29.74
CA MET A 1 -2.59 -19.21 29.05
C MET A 1 -1.36 -18.48 28.49
N GLY A 2 -0.38 -19.20 27.94
CA GLY A 2 0.80 -18.62 27.27
C GLY A 2 0.69 -18.66 25.74
N ASP A 3 0.00 -19.66 25.17
CA ASP A 3 -0.13 -19.86 23.71
C ASP A 3 -0.73 -18.68 22.94
N PHE A 4 -1.81 -18.06 23.45
CA PHE A 4 -2.53 -17.05 22.66
C PHE A 4 -1.72 -15.80 22.31
N ALA A 5 -0.73 -15.44 23.14
CA ALA A 5 0.13 -14.29 22.85
C ALA A 5 1.20 -14.63 21.81
N ASP A 6 1.71 -15.86 21.86
CA ASP A 6 2.70 -16.37 20.92
C ASP A 6 2.05 -16.61 19.54
N ASP A 7 0.85 -17.21 19.50
CA ASP A 7 0.06 -17.39 18.27
C ASP A 7 -0.28 -16.05 17.60
N ALA A 8 -0.70 -15.05 18.38
CA ALA A 8 -1.01 -13.71 17.86
C ALA A 8 0.22 -12.99 17.32
N TYR A 9 1.38 -13.18 17.98
CA TYR A 9 2.65 -12.63 17.51
C TYR A 9 3.12 -13.31 16.22
N GLU A 10 3.03 -14.63 16.13
CA GLU A 10 3.35 -15.39 14.92
C GLU A 10 2.46 -14.99 13.74
N ALA A 11 1.15 -14.85 13.96
CA ALA A 11 0.22 -14.37 12.94
C ALA A 11 0.59 -12.97 12.44
N ALA A 12 0.87 -12.03 13.35
CA ALA A 12 1.26 -10.66 12.98
C ALA A 12 2.59 -10.63 12.18
N MET A 13 3.55 -11.49 12.51
CA MET A 13 4.79 -11.62 11.73
C MET A 13 4.54 -12.17 10.34
N GLN A 14 3.66 -13.18 10.21
CA GLN A 14 3.30 -13.75 8.92
C GLN A 14 2.60 -12.72 8.04
N GLU A 15 1.64 -11.96 8.57
CA GLU A 15 0.98 -10.86 7.84
C GLU A 15 2.00 -9.81 7.37
N MET A 16 2.91 -9.37 8.24
CA MET A 16 3.93 -8.39 7.87
C MET A 16 4.85 -8.91 6.76
N TYR A 17 5.22 -10.20 6.81
CA TYR A 17 6.02 -10.85 5.78
C TYR A 17 5.29 -10.91 4.44
N LEU A 18 4.03 -11.35 4.44
CA LEU A 18 3.20 -11.43 3.24
C LEU A 18 3.01 -10.05 2.60
N PHE A 19 2.72 -9.03 3.42
CA PHE A 19 2.61 -7.65 2.95
C PHE A 19 3.91 -7.15 2.32
N SER A 20 5.06 -7.40 2.97
CA SER A 20 6.36 -7.01 2.42
C SER A 20 6.63 -7.69 1.09
N LYS A 21 6.31 -8.98 0.98
CA LYS A 21 6.49 -9.75 -0.25
C LYS A 21 5.61 -9.24 -1.38
N ALA A 22 4.32 -8.98 -1.10
CA ALA A 22 3.40 -8.40 -2.08
C ALA A 22 3.86 -7.02 -2.57
N LEU A 23 4.38 -6.19 -1.65
CA LEU A 23 4.95 -4.90 -2.00
C LEU A 23 6.17 -5.03 -2.92
N ASP A 24 7.06 -5.98 -2.64
CA ASP A 24 8.25 -6.22 -3.48
C ASP A 24 7.86 -6.73 -4.87
N GLU A 25 6.88 -7.63 -4.95
CA GLU A 25 6.33 -8.12 -6.22
C GLU A 25 5.69 -6.99 -7.06
N GLU A 26 4.87 -6.12 -6.46
CA GLU A 26 4.30 -4.94 -7.14
C GLU A 26 5.39 -3.92 -7.54
N MET A 27 6.44 -3.80 -6.72
CA MET A 27 7.58 -2.93 -7.00
C MET A 27 8.36 -3.40 -8.24
N GLU A 28 8.43 -4.70 -8.51
CA GLU A 28 9.08 -5.26 -9.69
C GLU A 28 8.17 -5.24 -10.93
N ASN A 29 6.91 -5.64 -10.76
CA ASN A 29 6.03 -5.93 -11.89
C ASN A 29 5.21 -4.73 -12.39
N THR A 30 4.84 -3.79 -11.51
CA THR A 30 3.87 -2.74 -11.85
C THR A 30 4.55 -1.50 -12.43
N PRO A 31 4.30 -1.08 -13.67
CA PRO A 31 4.93 0.12 -14.24
C PRO A 31 4.60 1.40 -13.49
N ASN A 32 5.51 2.38 -13.47
CA ASN A 32 5.31 3.65 -12.75
C ASN A 32 4.02 4.39 -13.13
N GLN A 33 3.66 4.39 -14.43
CA GLN A 33 2.44 5.06 -14.90
C GLN A 33 1.18 4.34 -14.41
N GLU A 34 1.22 3.02 -14.30
CA GLU A 34 0.11 2.24 -13.80
C GLU A 34 -0.14 2.50 -12.31
N VAL A 35 0.93 2.54 -11.50
CA VAL A 35 0.84 2.91 -10.07
C VAL A 35 0.20 4.31 -9.91
N VAL A 36 0.64 5.28 -10.71
CA VAL A 36 0.09 6.64 -10.68
C VAL A 36 -1.40 6.64 -11.08
N ASN A 37 -1.78 5.90 -12.13
CA ASN A 37 -3.16 5.82 -12.56
C ASN A 37 -4.06 5.18 -11.50
N ARG A 38 -3.64 4.04 -10.93
CA ARG A 38 -4.35 3.37 -9.82
C ARG A 38 -4.55 4.31 -8.65
N MET A 39 -3.50 5.05 -8.24
CA MET A 39 -3.58 5.99 -7.14
C MET A 39 -4.51 7.19 -7.41
N ILE A 40 -4.52 7.70 -8.66
CA ILE A 40 -5.44 8.78 -9.06
C ILE A 40 -6.89 8.29 -9.02
N THR A 41 -7.16 7.07 -9.50
CA THR A 41 -8.48 6.44 -9.43
C THR A 41 -8.91 6.27 -7.98
N TYR A 42 -8.04 5.72 -7.13
CA TYR A 42 -8.29 5.56 -5.70
C TYR A 42 -8.73 6.87 -5.04
N PHE A 43 -8.00 7.98 -5.26
CA PHE A 43 -8.36 9.27 -4.66
C PHE A 43 -9.55 9.99 -5.32
N LYS A 44 -10.03 9.50 -6.47
CA LYS A 44 -11.30 9.97 -7.05
C LYS A 44 -12.48 9.25 -6.42
N GLU A 45 -12.34 7.97 -6.14
CA GLU A 45 -13.38 7.12 -5.55
C GLU A 45 -13.46 7.31 -4.03
N ASN A 46 -12.31 7.50 -3.38
CA ASN A 46 -12.18 7.70 -1.95
C ASN A 46 -11.62 9.09 -1.66
N SER A 47 -12.31 9.87 -0.84
CA SER A 47 -11.77 11.14 -0.37
C SER A 47 -10.52 10.92 0.46
N VAL A 48 -9.48 11.72 0.21
CA VAL A 48 -8.23 11.69 0.99
C VAL A 48 -8.52 11.95 2.47
N ASP A 49 -8.16 11.01 3.33
CA ASP A 49 -8.20 11.19 4.78
C ASP A 49 -7.05 12.09 5.24
N VAL A 50 -7.40 13.28 5.73
CA VAL A 50 -6.44 14.29 6.20
C VAL A 50 -5.78 13.93 7.53
N GLN A 51 -6.31 12.94 8.27
CA GLN A 51 -5.67 12.43 9.49
C GLN A 51 -4.67 11.31 9.17
N ASN A 52 -4.81 10.68 8.00
CA ASN A 52 -3.89 9.65 7.55
C ASN A 52 -2.65 10.27 6.89
N LYS A 53 -1.53 10.25 7.63
CA LYS A 53 -0.24 10.77 7.16
C LYS A 53 0.25 10.10 5.87
N LEU A 54 -0.06 8.81 5.66
CA LEU A 54 0.32 8.10 4.45
C LEU A 54 -0.46 8.62 3.25
N GLU A 55 -1.77 8.81 3.37
CA GLU A 55 -2.61 9.36 2.30
C GLU A 55 -2.19 10.77 1.91
N LEU A 56 -1.89 11.62 2.90
CA LEU A 56 -1.34 12.95 2.65
C LEU A 56 0.00 12.89 1.90
N LEU A 57 0.91 12.00 2.32
CA LEU A 57 2.20 11.83 1.66
C LEU A 57 2.02 11.34 0.21
N CYS A 58 1.15 10.36 -0.03
CA CYS A 58 0.84 9.86 -1.37
C CYS A 58 0.25 10.94 -2.27
N LYS A 59 -0.62 11.80 -1.74
CA LYS A 59 -1.15 12.98 -2.45
C LYS A 59 -0.03 13.95 -2.85
N GLU A 60 0.87 14.28 -1.94
CA GLU A 60 2.02 15.17 -2.22
C GLU A 60 2.99 14.55 -3.24
N ILE A 61 3.21 13.23 -3.18
CA ILE A 61 3.97 12.49 -4.18
C ILE A 61 3.33 12.65 -5.56
N LEU A 62 2.02 12.43 -5.70
CA LEU A 62 1.32 12.59 -6.98
C LEU A 62 1.43 14.02 -7.53
N ILE A 63 1.27 15.03 -6.68
CA ILE A 63 1.42 16.46 -7.07
C ILE A 63 2.84 16.71 -7.57
N THR A 64 3.85 16.17 -6.88
CA THR A 64 5.27 16.31 -7.24
C THR A 64 5.57 15.59 -8.55
N THR A 65 5.12 14.34 -8.71
CA THR A 65 5.31 13.54 -9.93
C THR A 65 4.67 14.19 -11.15
N LYS A 66 3.51 14.86 -11.00
CA LYS A 66 2.90 15.65 -12.08
C LYS A 66 3.82 16.78 -12.57
N ARG A 67 4.58 17.42 -11.67
CA ARG A 67 5.50 18.52 -12.00
C ARG A 67 6.81 18.01 -12.59
N THR A 68 7.40 16.98 -11.99
CA THR A 68 8.73 16.47 -12.37
C THR A 68 8.68 15.45 -13.51
N LYS A 69 7.50 14.89 -13.80
CA LYS A 69 7.28 13.77 -14.72
C LYS A 69 8.15 12.54 -14.41
N ARG A 70 8.57 12.39 -13.15
CA ARG A 70 9.43 11.31 -12.66
C ARG A 70 8.87 10.77 -11.35
N LEU A 71 8.91 9.45 -11.21
CA LEU A 71 8.56 8.72 -9.99
C LEU A 71 9.79 7.92 -9.55
N THR A 72 10.30 8.22 -8.37
CA THR A 72 11.44 7.48 -7.80
C THR A 72 10.99 6.15 -7.19
N PRO A 73 11.87 5.15 -7.04
CA PRO A 73 11.52 3.87 -6.41
C PRO A 73 10.92 4.03 -5.00
N LYS A 74 11.45 4.97 -4.19
CA LYS A 74 10.90 5.27 -2.85
C LYS A 74 9.48 5.82 -2.92
N GLN A 75 9.21 6.71 -3.86
CA GLN A 75 7.88 7.27 -4.08
C GLN A 75 6.91 6.19 -4.58
N LYS A 76 7.34 5.35 -5.54
CA LYS A 76 6.56 4.21 -6.04
C LYS A 76 6.17 3.27 -4.90
N SER A 77 7.13 2.87 -4.08
CA SER A 77 6.89 2.03 -2.91
C SER A 77 5.87 2.65 -1.95
N CYS A 78 5.96 3.95 -1.70
CA CYS A 78 4.99 4.65 -0.86
C CYS A 78 3.56 4.62 -1.43
N LEU A 79 3.40 4.81 -2.74
CA LEU A 79 2.09 4.74 -3.39
C LEU A 79 1.51 3.32 -3.34
N LEU A 80 2.33 2.31 -3.65
CA LEU A 80 1.93 0.90 -3.59
C LEU A 80 1.55 0.44 -2.18
N LYS A 81 2.29 0.89 -1.15
CA LYS A 81 1.94 0.59 0.25
C LYS A 81 0.52 1.01 0.60
N LEU A 82 0.09 2.19 0.15
CA LEU A 82 -1.26 2.68 0.43
C LEU A 82 -2.33 1.90 -0.35
N LEU A 83 -2.04 1.53 -1.60
CA LEU A 83 -2.95 0.69 -2.40
C LEU A 83 -3.12 -0.69 -1.75
N LEU A 84 -2.03 -1.36 -1.38
CA LEU A 84 -2.06 -2.68 -0.75
C LEU A 84 -2.75 -2.67 0.62
N GLN A 85 -2.49 -1.67 1.46
CA GLN A 85 -3.14 -1.55 2.78
C GLN A 85 -4.67 -1.43 2.71
N ARG A 86 -5.22 -1.06 1.57
CA ARG A 86 -6.66 -0.86 1.37
C ARG A 86 -7.31 -1.95 0.53
N GLU A 87 -6.54 -2.61 -0.34
CA GLU A 87 -6.98 -3.79 -1.09
C GLU A 87 -7.21 -4.99 -0.15
N ASP A 88 -6.44 -5.14 0.95
CA ASP A 88 -6.63 -6.17 2.00
C ASP A 88 -7.91 -6.04 2.87
N HIS A 89 -8.80 -5.10 2.54
CA HIS A 89 -10.12 -4.97 3.19
C HIS A 89 -11.30 -5.32 2.30
N SER A 90 -11.04 -5.79 1.07
CA SER A 90 -12.06 -6.33 0.17
C SER A 90 -11.61 -7.68 -0.38
N ASP A 91 -12.11 -8.74 0.23
CA ASP A 91 -12.08 -10.13 -0.21
C ASP A 91 -10.77 -10.93 0.02
N ASP A 92 -10.94 -12.11 0.65
CA ASP A 92 -10.07 -13.30 0.59
C ASP A 92 -8.93 -13.55 1.62
N TYR A 93 -9.15 -13.28 2.92
CA TYR A 93 -8.43 -14.01 4.00
C TYR A 93 -9.36 -14.61 5.07
N TYR A 94 -10.54 -15.07 4.66
CA TYR A 94 -11.30 -16.08 5.40
C TYR A 94 -11.35 -17.35 4.55
N TYR A 95 -11.10 -18.49 5.19
CA TYR A 95 -10.98 -19.86 4.63
C TYR A 95 -9.56 -20.25 4.17
N TYR A 96 -8.75 -20.75 5.09
CA TYR A 96 -8.51 -22.20 5.24
C TYR A 96 -8.04 -22.53 6.66
#